data_AF-A0A1Z4NL02-F1
#
_entry.id   AF-A0A1Z4NL02-F1
#
_cell.length_a   1.000
_cell.length_b   1.000
_cell.length_c   1.000
_cell.angle_alpha   90.00
_cell.angle_beta   90.00
_cell.angle_gamma   90.00
#
_symmetry.space_group_name_H-M   'P 1'
#
loop_
_entity.id
_entity.type
_entity.pdbx_description
1 polymer ?
#
loop_
_entity_poly.entity_id
_entity_poly.type
_entity_poly.pdbx_seq_one_letter_code
_entity_poly.pdbx_strand_id
1 'polypeptide(L)'
;MNALTLQWHDAGQERTQTIYENQPSKNYGTVRIGRDPSRCDIVLTNPTVSGLHVEIFFSHQYQQFMIRNLRSQNPPLVNGQRLVQGELPIHQGSTFLLGDASIHVFAVSITSSNSIPATILAIPEPGQNQNHQHSHPALQSQGTYGLECPKCHRVSSIEHLQVGCPWCGTSLAAAVSVLVSPDTQPES
;
A
#
# COMPACT_ATOMS: atom_id res chain seq x y z
N MET A 1 -13.39 5.11 -2.64
CA MET A 1 -13.14 4.14 -3.72
C MET A 1 -11.84 4.53 -4.37
N ASN A 2 -10.90 3.59 -4.53
CA ASN A 2 -9.59 3.91 -5.10
C ASN A 2 -9.70 4.13 -6.61
N ALA A 3 -9.03 5.15 -7.14
CA ALA A 3 -9.12 5.54 -8.54
C ALA A 3 -7.76 5.95 -9.10
N LEU A 4 -7.55 5.67 -10.39
CA LEU A 4 -6.36 6.02 -11.16
C LEU A 4 -6.79 6.68 -12.47
N THR A 5 -6.34 7.90 -12.73
CA THR A 5 -6.65 8.62 -13.96
C THR A 5 -5.45 8.58 -14.89
N LEU A 6 -5.66 8.03 -16.07
CA LEU A 6 -4.69 7.91 -17.13
C LEU A 6 -4.97 8.94 -18.21
N GLN A 7 -3.91 9.48 -18.79
CA GLN A 7 -3.95 10.44 -19.90
C GLN A 7 -2.95 9.99 -20.97
N TRP A 8 -3.37 10.03 -22.23
CA TRP A 8 -2.51 9.63 -23.35
C TRP A 8 -2.94 10.33 -24.63
N HIS A 9 -2.08 10.29 -25.65
CA HIS A 9 -2.42 10.76 -26.98
C HIS A 9 -2.72 9.57 -27.89
N ASP A 10 -3.87 9.58 -28.57
CA ASP A 10 -4.27 8.52 -29.51
C ASP A 10 -5.03 9.11 -30.69
N ALA A 11 -4.68 8.68 -31.90
CA ALA A 11 -5.28 9.15 -33.15
C ALA A 11 -5.39 10.69 -33.29
N GLY A 12 -4.37 11.44 -32.86
CA GLY A 12 -4.36 12.90 -32.93
C GLY A 12 -5.14 13.61 -31.82
N GLN A 13 -5.74 12.86 -30.89
CA GLN A 13 -6.53 13.40 -29.78
C GLN A 13 -5.91 13.06 -28.44
N GLU A 14 -5.98 14.01 -27.51
CA GLU A 14 -5.72 13.72 -26.11
C GLU A 14 -6.92 12.96 -25.51
N ARG A 15 -6.62 11.89 -24.80
CA ARG A 15 -7.58 11.02 -24.13
C ARG A 15 -7.28 11.03 -22.64
N THR A 16 -8.35 10.99 -21.85
CA THR A 16 -8.27 10.84 -20.39
C THR A 16 -9.31 9.83 -19.95
N GLN A 17 -8.92 8.90 -19.09
CA GLN A 17 -9.82 7.90 -18.53
C GLN A 17 -9.45 7.58 -17.09
N THR A 18 -10.47 7.59 -16.23
CA THR A 18 -10.35 7.14 -14.85
C THR A 18 -10.74 5.68 -14.77
N ILE A 19 -9.87 4.88 -14.15
CA ILE A 19 -10.14 3.51 -13.75
C ILE A 19 -10.37 3.46 -12.24
N TYR A 20 -11.27 2.59 -11.81
CA TYR A 20 -11.61 2.40 -10.41
C TYR A 20 -11.24 1.00 -9.94
N GLU A 21 -10.85 0.90 -8.68
CA GLU A 21 -10.76 -0.37 -7.98
C GLU A 21 -12.10 -1.12 -8.05
N ASN A 22 -12.03 -2.41 -8.39
CA ASN A 22 -13.19 -3.31 -8.54
C ASN A 22 -14.23 -2.90 -9.60
N GLN A 23 -13.86 -2.04 -10.57
CA GLN A 23 -14.76 -1.78 -11.70
C GLN A 23 -15.01 -3.06 -12.51
N PRO A 24 -16.21 -3.21 -13.11
CA PRO A 24 -16.43 -4.23 -14.12
C PRO A 24 -15.44 -4.05 -15.27
N SER A 25 -14.79 -5.13 -15.66
CA SER A 25 -13.83 -5.16 -16.76
C SER A 25 -13.87 -6.52 -17.45
N LYS A 26 -13.20 -6.62 -18.59
CA LYS A 26 -13.10 -7.88 -19.35
C LYS A 26 -12.30 -8.95 -18.63
N ASN A 27 -11.47 -8.55 -17.66
CA ASN A 27 -10.78 -9.46 -16.77
C ASN A 27 -10.96 -9.01 -15.32
N TYR A 28 -11.80 -9.75 -14.61
CA TYR A 28 -12.23 -9.40 -13.26
C TYR A 28 -11.07 -8.94 -12.35
N GLY A 29 -11.24 -7.77 -11.74
CA GLY A 29 -10.27 -7.18 -10.81
C GLY A 29 -9.11 -6.44 -11.47
N THR A 30 -8.99 -6.44 -12.81
CA THR A 30 -7.93 -5.72 -13.52
C THR A 30 -8.45 -4.94 -14.71
N VAL A 31 -7.65 -3.97 -15.18
CA VAL A 31 -7.90 -3.22 -16.40
C VAL A 31 -6.82 -3.57 -17.42
N ARG A 32 -7.25 -4.08 -18.57
CA ARG A 32 -6.37 -4.48 -19.67
C ARG A 32 -6.18 -3.34 -20.65
N ILE A 33 -4.93 -3.07 -21.01
CA ILE A 33 -4.56 -2.06 -22.01
C ILE A 33 -3.83 -2.73 -23.17
N GLY A 34 -4.23 -2.40 -24.39
CA GLY A 34 -3.65 -2.95 -25.62
C GLY A 34 -4.41 -2.50 -26.86
N ARG A 35 -4.10 -3.09 -28.02
CA ARG A 35 -4.70 -2.72 -29.31
C ARG A 35 -5.98 -3.50 -29.65
N ASP A 36 -6.25 -4.62 -28.97
CA ASP A 36 -7.34 -5.52 -29.30
C ASP A 36 -8.63 -5.18 -28.52
N PRO A 37 -9.67 -4.67 -29.20
CA PRO A 37 -10.92 -4.27 -28.56
C PRO A 37 -11.77 -5.45 -28.10
N SER A 38 -11.41 -6.71 -28.38
CA SER A 38 -12.09 -7.87 -27.80
C SER A 38 -11.54 -8.19 -26.40
N ARG A 39 -10.25 -7.89 -26.15
CA ARG A 39 -9.54 -8.28 -24.92
C ARG A 39 -9.23 -7.15 -23.95
N CYS A 40 -9.17 -5.90 -24.44
CA CYS A 40 -8.75 -4.76 -23.63
C CYS A 40 -9.92 -3.87 -23.23
N ASP A 41 -9.83 -3.27 -22.04
CA ASP A 41 -10.76 -2.27 -21.52
C ASP A 41 -10.38 -0.88 -22.03
N ILE A 42 -9.08 -0.61 -22.14
CA ILE A 42 -8.52 0.60 -22.77
C ILE A 42 -7.85 0.17 -24.07
N VAL A 43 -8.37 0.66 -25.18
CA VAL A 43 -7.91 0.31 -26.53
C VAL A 43 -7.08 1.45 -27.10
N LEU A 44 -5.86 1.13 -27.53
CA LEU A 44 -4.95 2.08 -28.20
C LEU A 44 -4.90 1.78 -29.70
N THR A 45 -5.03 2.80 -30.55
CA THR A 45 -4.98 2.60 -32.01
C THR A 45 -3.56 2.41 -32.55
N ASN A 46 -2.54 2.73 -31.76
CA ASN A 46 -1.14 2.68 -32.19
C ASN A 46 -0.70 1.26 -32.60
N PRO A 47 -0.17 1.04 -33.82
CA PRO A 47 0.18 -0.29 -34.33
C PRO A 47 1.34 -0.97 -33.61
N THR A 48 2.20 -0.21 -32.92
CA THR A 48 3.33 -0.75 -32.13
C THR A 48 2.88 -1.38 -30.80
N VAL A 49 1.64 -1.11 -30.38
CA VAL A 49 1.02 -1.68 -29.20
C VAL A 49 0.56 -3.12 -29.49
N SER A 50 0.96 -4.06 -28.63
CA SER A 50 0.47 -5.43 -28.66
C SER A 50 -1.06 -5.49 -28.47
N GLY A 51 -1.73 -6.47 -29.09
CA GLY A 51 -3.18 -6.64 -28.94
C GLY A 51 -3.64 -6.68 -27.48
N LEU A 52 -2.87 -7.35 -26.61
CA LEU A 52 -2.98 -7.27 -25.16
C LEU A 52 -1.57 -6.98 -24.64
N HIS A 53 -1.35 -5.88 -23.92
CA HIS A 53 0.00 -5.40 -23.61
C HIS A 53 0.30 -5.43 -22.11
N VAL A 54 -0.53 -4.74 -21.32
CA VAL A 54 -0.37 -4.64 -19.86
C VAL A 54 -1.69 -4.81 -19.16
N GLU A 55 -1.60 -5.11 -17.88
CA GLU A 55 -2.71 -5.06 -16.94
C GLU A 55 -2.37 -4.09 -15.81
N ILE A 56 -3.37 -3.33 -15.39
CA ILE A 56 -3.34 -2.50 -14.20
C ILE A 56 -4.34 -3.05 -13.19
N PHE A 57 -3.93 -3.15 -11.94
CA PHE A 57 -4.80 -3.61 -10.86
C PHE A 57 -4.46 -2.90 -9.56
N PHE A 58 -5.41 -2.90 -8.62
CA PHE A 58 -5.16 -2.36 -7.29
C PHE A 58 -4.66 -3.49 -6.37
N SER A 59 -3.48 -3.35 -5.79
CA SER A 59 -2.96 -4.28 -4.80
C SER A 59 -3.45 -3.88 -3.41
N HIS A 60 -4.34 -4.66 -2.83
CA HIS A 60 -4.81 -4.46 -1.45
C HIS A 60 -3.70 -4.67 -0.42
N GLN A 61 -2.71 -5.51 -0.71
CA GLN A 61 -1.57 -5.74 0.18
C GLN A 61 -0.70 -4.47 0.30
N TYR A 62 -0.46 -3.79 -0.81
CA TYR A 62 0.41 -2.61 -0.87
C TYR A 62 -0.37 -1.28 -0.88
N GLN A 63 -1.71 -1.35 -0.86
CA GLN A 63 -2.63 -0.21 -0.95
C GLN A 63 -2.29 0.75 -2.10
N GLN A 64 -2.01 0.22 -3.29
CA GLN A 64 -1.60 1.01 -4.45
C GLN A 64 -1.90 0.34 -5.78
N PHE A 65 -1.93 1.13 -6.86
CA PHE A 65 -2.05 0.60 -8.23
C PHE A 65 -0.72 0.03 -8.70
N MET A 66 -0.80 -1.14 -9.32
CA MET A 66 0.33 -1.87 -9.87
C MET A 66 0.09 -2.10 -11.37
N ILE A 67 1.16 -2.08 -12.15
CA ILE A 67 1.18 -2.46 -13.56
C ILE A 67 1.96 -3.75 -13.73
N ARG A 68 1.46 -4.65 -14.58
CA ARG A 68 2.14 -5.90 -14.94
C ARG A 68 2.24 -6.07 -16.44
N ASN A 69 3.36 -6.65 -16.85
CA ASN A 69 3.63 -6.96 -18.25
C ASN A 69 2.96 -8.27 -18.67
N LEU A 70 2.37 -8.29 -19.86
CA LEU A 70 1.80 -9.50 -20.48
C LEU A 70 2.57 -9.98 -21.71
N ARG A 71 3.69 -9.32 -22.07
CA ARG A 71 4.41 -9.53 -23.35
C ARG A 71 5.92 -9.62 -23.18
N SER A 72 6.51 -10.71 -23.66
CA SER A 72 7.97 -10.91 -23.63
C SER A 72 8.72 -10.15 -24.74
N GLN A 73 8.13 -10.03 -25.93
CA GLN A 73 8.81 -9.49 -27.12
C GLN A 73 8.92 -7.96 -27.13
N ASN A 74 7.89 -7.27 -26.64
CA ASN A 74 7.84 -5.82 -26.55
C ASN A 74 7.33 -5.46 -25.15
N PRO A 75 8.19 -5.53 -24.12
CA PRO A 75 7.79 -5.22 -22.75
C PRO A 75 7.56 -3.71 -22.58
N PRO A 76 6.66 -3.29 -21.69
CA PRO A 76 6.41 -1.89 -21.42
C PRO A 76 7.61 -1.24 -20.73
N LEU A 77 7.82 0.06 -20.97
CA LEU A 77 8.78 0.87 -20.22
C LEU A 77 8.01 1.67 -19.19
N VAL A 78 8.25 1.46 -17.90
CA VAL A 78 7.62 2.20 -16.80
C VAL A 78 8.67 3.09 -16.17
N ASN A 79 8.46 4.41 -16.20
CA ASN A 79 9.40 5.42 -15.70
C ASN A 79 10.82 5.23 -16.28
N GLY A 80 10.92 4.85 -17.56
CA GLY A 80 12.18 4.57 -18.25
C GLY A 80 12.75 3.15 -18.04
N GLN A 81 12.21 2.36 -17.11
CA GLN A 81 12.65 0.99 -16.87
C GLN A 81 11.80 -0.03 -17.64
N ARG A 82 12.45 -0.96 -18.35
CA ARG A 82 11.75 -2.08 -19.01
C ARG A 82 11.20 -3.06 -17.98
N LEU A 83 9.88 -3.23 -17.96
CA LEU A 83 9.20 -4.22 -17.12
C LEU A 83 9.08 -5.54 -17.89
N VAL A 84 10.14 -6.35 -17.84
CA VAL A 84 10.19 -7.65 -18.54
C VAL A 84 9.37 -8.70 -17.80
N GLN A 85 9.48 -8.73 -16.47
CA GLN A 85 8.80 -9.68 -15.58
C GLN A 85 8.35 -9.00 -14.29
N GLY A 86 7.33 -9.55 -13.64
CA GLY A 86 6.79 -9.04 -12.39
C GLY A 86 5.88 -7.83 -12.55
N GLU A 87 5.79 -7.04 -11.49
CA GLU A 87 4.82 -5.97 -11.33
C GLU A 87 5.53 -4.74 -10.77
N LEU A 88 5.14 -3.54 -11.22
CA LEU A 88 5.69 -2.29 -10.72
C LEU A 88 4.58 -1.41 -10.16
N PRO A 89 4.85 -0.66 -9.09
CA PRO A 89 3.91 0.33 -8.61
C PRO A 89 3.83 1.51 -9.58
N ILE A 90 2.63 2.06 -9.72
CA ILE A 90 2.38 3.28 -10.47
C ILE A 90 1.73 4.34 -9.58
N HIS A 91 2.31 5.53 -9.61
CA HIS A 91 1.91 6.68 -8.81
C HIS A 91 1.57 7.86 -9.71
N GLN A 92 0.97 8.90 -9.14
CA GLN A 92 0.74 10.15 -9.85
C GLN A 92 2.06 10.68 -10.42
N GLY A 93 2.04 11.08 -11.70
CA GLY A 93 3.25 11.49 -12.43
C GLY A 93 4.02 10.35 -13.08
N SER A 94 3.66 9.09 -12.83
CA SER A 94 4.30 7.96 -13.53
C SER A 94 3.99 8.01 -15.02
N THR A 95 4.96 7.67 -15.84
CA THR A 95 4.79 7.55 -17.30
C THR A 95 5.18 6.16 -17.73
N PHE A 96 4.37 5.54 -18.59
CA PHE A 96 4.72 4.27 -19.19
C PHE A 96 4.49 4.24 -20.69
N LEU A 97 5.40 3.60 -21.40
CA LEU A 97 5.37 3.44 -22.85
C LEU A 97 4.98 2.00 -23.20
N LEU A 98 4.01 1.89 -24.09
CA LEU A 98 3.57 0.64 -24.70
C LEU A 98 3.90 0.71 -26.19
N GLY A 99 5.06 0.18 -26.61
CA GLY A 99 5.62 0.54 -27.91
C GLY A 99 5.90 2.05 -27.96
N ASP A 100 5.34 2.75 -28.95
CA ASP A 100 5.49 4.20 -29.10
C ASP A 100 4.36 5.01 -28.44
N ALA A 101 3.37 4.34 -27.84
CA ALA A 101 2.28 5.01 -27.13
C ALA A 101 2.72 5.37 -25.71
N SER A 102 2.74 6.66 -25.39
CA SER A 102 3.04 7.17 -24.05
C SER A 102 1.75 7.40 -23.26
N ILE A 103 1.65 6.80 -22.08
CA ILE A 103 0.56 6.99 -21.12
C ILE A 103 1.12 7.62 -19.85
N HIS A 104 0.46 8.67 -19.39
CA HIS A 104 0.78 9.40 -18.17
C HIS A 104 -0.28 9.14 -17.10
N VAL A 105 0.16 8.89 -15.87
CA VAL A 105 -0.71 8.82 -14.71
C VAL A 105 -0.98 10.23 -14.21
N PHE A 106 -2.10 10.80 -14.64
CA PHE A 106 -2.48 12.18 -14.34
C PHE A 106 -2.86 12.37 -12.87
N ALA A 107 -3.63 11.44 -12.29
CA ALA A 107 -4.07 11.52 -10.91
C ALA A 107 -4.24 10.13 -10.28
N VAL A 108 -4.01 10.03 -8.97
CA VAL A 108 -4.30 8.85 -8.16
C VAL A 108 -5.09 9.29 -6.94
N SER A 109 -6.16 8.59 -6.61
CA SER A 109 -6.95 8.83 -5.40
C SER A 109 -7.07 7.54 -4.63
N ILE A 110 -6.39 7.44 -3.49
CA ILE A 110 -6.43 6.27 -2.62
C ILE A 110 -7.19 6.68 -1.36
N THR A 111 -8.36 6.10 -1.15
CA THR A 111 -9.15 6.28 0.07
C THR A 111 -8.58 5.37 1.15
N SER A 112 -7.52 5.80 1.83
CA SER A 112 -7.05 5.09 3.02
C SER A 112 -8.15 5.15 4.08
N SER A 113 -8.80 4.02 4.35
CA SER A 113 -9.70 3.89 5.50
C SER A 113 -8.88 3.78 6.78
N ASN A 114 -8.15 4.84 7.14
CA ASN A 114 -7.61 5.03 8.48
C ASN A 114 -7.25 6.50 8.70
N SER A 115 -8.27 7.29 9.02
CA SER A 115 -8.09 8.58 9.68
C SER A 115 -9.11 8.67 10.80
N ILE A 116 -9.02 7.75 11.76
CA ILE A 116 -9.45 8.12 13.11
C ILE A 116 -8.33 9.05 13.60
N PRO A 117 -8.54 10.36 13.73
CA PRO A 117 -7.56 11.19 14.41
C PRO A 117 -7.40 10.59 15.80
N ALA A 118 -6.15 10.39 16.26
CA ALA A 118 -5.92 10.01 17.64
C ALA A 118 -6.69 11.01 18.52
N THR A 119 -7.66 10.54 19.30
CA THR A 119 -8.32 11.37 20.29
C THR A 119 -7.26 11.78 21.30
N ILE A 120 -6.72 12.98 21.14
CA ILE A 120 -5.89 13.60 22.17
C ILE A 120 -6.83 13.85 23.34
N LEU A 121 -6.76 13.02 24.37
CA LEU A 121 -7.33 13.32 25.68
C LEU A 121 -6.51 14.49 26.24
N ALA A 122 -7.00 15.72 26.05
CA ALA A 122 -6.45 16.87 26.73
C ALA A 122 -6.65 16.68 28.24
N ILE A 123 -5.55 16.39 28.94
CA ILE A 123 -5.53 16.35 30.41
C ILE A 123 -5.67 17.80 30.89
N PRO A 124 -6.59 18.12 31.83
CA PRO A 124 -6.67 19.46 32.40
C PRO A 124 -5.39 19.74 33.20
N GLU A 125 -4.63 20.76 32.80
CA GLU A 125 -3.44 21.19 33.53
C GLU A 125 -3.84 21.73 34.93
N PRO A 126 -3.30 21.18 36.03
CA PRO A 126 -3.36 21.86 37.32
C PRO A 126 -2.30 22.97 37.30
N GLY A 127 -2.75 24.20 37.47
CA GLY A 127 -1.85 25.34 37.56
C GLY A 127 -0.89 25.21 38.74
N GLN A 128 0.36 25.64 38.55
CA GLN A 128 1.01 26.71 39.33
C GLN A 128 2.49 26.89 38.94
N ASN A 129 2.75 28.04 38.31
CA ASN A 129 3.81 29.03 38.57
C ASN A 129 5.27 28.65 38.93
N GLN A 130 6.16 29.26 38.13
CA GLN A 130 7.53 29.76 38.40
C GLN A 130 8.76 28.90 38.09
N ASN A 131 9.31 29.24 36.90
CA ASN A 131 10.66 29.79 36.70
C ASN A 131 11.86 28.86 36.95
N HIS A 132 12.39 28.24 35.89
CA HIS A 132 13.85 28.09 35.66
C HIS A 132 14.12 27.84 34.15
N GLN A 133 15.06 28.61 33.60
CA GLN A 133 15.67 28.44 32.28
C GLN A 133 16.40 27.10 32.20
N HIS A 134 16.15 26.28 31.18
CA HIS A 134 17.17 25.68 30.29
C HIS A 134 16.55 24.66 29.32
N SER A 135 16.90 24.85 28.04
CA SER A 135 17.07 23.87 26.94
C SER A 135 16.44 22.46 27.05
N HIS A 136 15.53 22.18 26.09
CA HIS A 136 15.20 20.90 25.44
C HIS A 136 15.23 19.59 26.26
N PRO A 137 14.08 18.90 26.40
CA PRO A 137 14.07 17.46 26.66
C PRO A 137 13.48 16.65 25.49
N ALA A 138 14.20 15.58 25.14
CA ALA A 138 13.73 14.48 24.33
C ALA A 138 12.60 13.72 25.06
N LEU A 139 11.52 13.41 24.34
CA LEU A 139 10.42 12.58 24.81
C LEU A 139 10.89 11.11 24.93
N GLN A 140 11.04 10.61 26.15
CA GLN A 140 11.16 9.17 26.43
C GLN A 140 9.91 8.73 27.20
N SER A 141 9.08 7.91 26.57
CA SER A 141 8.13 7.02 27.27
C SER A 141 7.83 5.83 26.35
N GLN A 142 8.75 4.87 26.34
CA GLN A 142 8.63 3.59 25.63
C GLN A 142 7.89 2.59 26.52
N GLY A 143 6.60 2.36 26.26
CA GLY A 143 5.89 1.16 26.73
C GLY A 143 5.97 0.08 25.65
N THR A 144 6.51 -1.09 25.96
CA THR A 144 6.67 -2.18 24.99
C THR A 144 5.44 -3.09 25.04
N TYR A 145 4.74 -3.25 23.91
CA TYR A 145 3.58 -4.14 23.81
C TYR A 145 4.02 -5.61 23.79
N GLY A 146 3.35 -6.45 24.58
CA GLY A 146 3.55 -7.89 24.63
C GLY A 146 2.25 -8.67 24.40
N LEU A 147 2.36 -9.94 23.98
CA LEU A 147 1.25 -10.85 23.75
C LEU A 147 1.08 -11.79 24.95
N GLU A 148 -0.08 -11.74 25.59
CA GLU A 148 -0.43 -12.66 26.68
C GLU A 148 -0.96 -13.99 26.15
N CYS A 149 -0.34 -15.10 26.53
CA CYS A 149 -0.77 -16.42 26.12
C CYS A 149 -2.05 -16.85 26.86
N PRO A 150 -3.13 -17.25 26.16
CA PRO A 150 -4.39 -17.65 26.81
C PRO A 150 -4.30 -18.97 27.59
N LYS A 151 -3.23 -19.74 27.41
CA LYS A 151 -3.05 -21.04 28.09
C LYS A 151 -2.21 -20.95 29.36
N CYS A 152 -1.15 -20.15 29.36
CA CYS A 152 -0.22 -20.04 30.48
C CYS A 152 -0.09 -18.63 31.06
N HIS A 153 -0.85 -17.67 30.51
CA HIS A 153 -0.96 -16.27 30.97
C HIS A 153 0.39 -15.54 31.05
N ARG A 154 1.42 -16.06 30.38
CA ARG A 154 2.72 -15.40 30.25
C ARG A 154 2.73 -14.47 29.06
N VAL A 155 3.41 -13.34 29.24
CA VAL A 155 3.56 -12.30 28.23
C VAL A 155 4.86 -12.52 27.45
N SER A 156 4.77 -12.52 26.13
CA SER A 156 5.90 -12.63 25.20
C SER A 156 6.00 -11.41 24.28
N SER A 157 7.16 -11.14 23.71
CA SER A 157 7.32 -10.05 22.74
C SER A 157 6.47 -10.27 21.48
N ILE A 158 6.01 -9.18 20.87
CA ILE A 158 5.12 -9.20 19.69
C ILE A 158 5.70 -9.98 18.49
N GLU A 159 7.02 -10.09 18.40
CA GLU A 159 7.73 -10.81 17.33
C GLU A 159 7.44 -12.32 17.32
N HIS A 160 6.97 -12.88 18.44
CA HIS A 160 6.66 -14.31 18.56
C HIS A 160 5.25 -14.69 18.05
N LEU A 161 4.52 -13.76 17.45
CA LEU A 161 3.17 -13.98 16.93
C LEU A 161 3.12 -15.09 15.86
N GLN A 162 4.21 -15.30 15.11
CA GLN A 162 4.31 -16.34 14.07
C GLN A 162 4.92 -17.67 14.56
N VAL A 163 5.53 -17.71 15.75
CA VAL A 163 6.24 -18.89 16.28
C VAL A 163 5.42 -19.58 17.38
N GLY A 164 4.52 -18.86 18.05
CA GLY A 164 3.73 -19.34 19.17
C GLY A 164 4.40 -19.07 20.53
N CYS A 165 3.71 -19.40 21.62
CA CYS A 165 4.16 -19.11 22.97
C CYS A 165 5.43 -19.92 23.30
N PRO A 166 6.56 -19.28 23.66
CA PRO A 166 7.84 -19.99 23.82
C PRO A 166 7.86 -20.93 25.03
N TRP A 167 6.92 -20.80 25.97
CA TRP A 167 6.87 -21.65 27.17
C TRP A 167 5.96 -22.86 27.06
N CYS A 168 4.93 -22.82 26.21
CA CYS A 168 3.93 -23.90 26.16
C CYS A 168 3.54 -24.32 24.74
N GLY A 169 4.13 -23.70 23.70
CA GLY A 169 3.89 -24.00 22.30
C GLY A 169 2.51 -23.63 21.76
N THR A 170 1.69 -22.93 22.55
CA THR A 170 0.33 -22.55 22.13
C THR A 170 0.39 -21.39 21.14
N SER A 171 -0.39 -21.48 20.06
CA SER A 171 -0.48 -20.41 19.05
C SER A 171 -0.91 -19.10 19.69
N LEU A 172 -0.18 -18.02 19.38
CA LEU A 172 -0.46 -16.65 19.83
C LEU A 172 -1.23 -15.84 18.78
N ALA A 173 -1.72 -16.48 17.70
CA ALA A 173 -2.46 -15.81 16.64
C ALA A 173 -3.76 -15.13 17.12
N ALA A 174 -4.30 -15.54 18.27
CA ALA A 174 -5.47 -14.94 18.91
C ALA A 174 -5.16 -14.35 20.31
N ALA A 175 -3.88 -14.13 20.63
CA ALA A 175 -3.46 -13.59 21.93
C ALA A 175 -3.84 -12.11 22.07
N VAL A 176 -4.17 -11.69 23.30
CA VAL A 176 -4.48 -10.29 23.62
C VAL A 176 -3.17 -9.52 23.79
N SER A 177 -3.04 -8.37 23.12
CA SER A 177 -1.91 -7.46 23.31
C SER A 177 -2.09 -6.66 24.59
N VAL A 178 -1.13 -6.77 25.51
CA VAL A 178 -1.08 -6.04 26.77
C VAL A 178 0.10 -5.07 26.76
N LEU A 179 -0.11 -3.87 27.31
CA LEU A 179 0.95 -2.88 27.46
C LEU A 179 1.79 -3.28 28.68
N VAL A 180 3.05 -3.64 28.45
CA VAL A 180 3.97 -4.01 29.52
C VAL A 180 4.76 -2.77 29.91
N SER A 181 4.54 -2.28 31.13
CA SER A 181 5.41 -1.28 31.75
C SER A 181 6.78 -1.91 32.01
N PRO A 182 7.90 -1.23 31.71
CA PRO A 182 9.22 -1.75 32.04
C PRO A 182 9.49 -1.53 33.53
N ASP A 183 9.05 -2.49 34.37
CA ASP A 183 9.65 -2.90 35.65
C ASP A 183 8.75 -4.00 36.21
N THR A 184 9.17 -5.25 36.40
CA THR A 184 10.24 -5.67 37.33
C THR A 184 10.76 -7.03 36.87
N GLN A 185 12.08 -7.25 36.97
CA GLN A 185 12.65 -8.59 36.97
C GLN A 185 11.95 -9.47 38.02
N PRO A 186 11.69 -10.76 37.76
CA PRO A 186 11.80 -11.74 38.82
C PRO A 186 13.28 -12.08 38.99
N GLU A 187 13.82 -11.69 40.14
CA GLU A 187 14.99 -12.34 40.72
C GLU A 187 14.76 -13.85 40.86
N SER A 188 15.84 -14.61 40.63
CA SER A 188 16.13 -16.00 41.02
C SER A 188 15.20 -17.12 40.57
#